data_AF-A0A1C5J202-F1
#
_entry.id   AF-A0A1C5J202-F1
#
_cell.length_a   1.000
_cell.length_b   1.000
_cell.length_c   1.000
_cell.angle_alpha   90.00
_cell.angle_beta   90.00
_cell.angle_gamma   90.00
#
_symmetry.space_group_name_H-M   'P 1'
#
loop_
_entity.id
_entity.type
_entity.pdbx_description
1 polymer ?
#
loop_
_entity_poly.entity_id
_entity_poly.type
_entity_poly.pdbx_seq_one_letter_code
_entity_poly.pdbx_strand_id
1 'polypeptide(L)'
;MAASVTTTDEWQALRKHAETIRGTHLRELFAADPQRGERLTGEVADLHVDYSKNLVTDETVDLLVGLAGRARLTERIAAMFAGEHINSTEDRAVLHTALRLPRDASLTVDGQDVVADVHTVLDRMSAFAQRVRAGQWRGHTGERIRTVVNIGIGGSDLGPVMAYEALKAYRDGGISCRFVSNIDPTDIHDKTHDLDPATTLFVVVSKTFSTQETLANANQAKTWLLSGLDADDDAAIAKHFVAVSTNAQRVGDFGIDPENMFGFWDWVGGRYSLPSAVGLAVMLAIGPDRFRELLAGYHTVDEHFRTTPIERNVPALLGLLNVWYVDFLGAQTHAVLPYSQYLHRFPAYLQQLTMESNGKSVTLDGTPVDYATGEIFWGEPGTNGQHAFYQLIHQGTLLIPADFIAFSRPNHDLADMHDLFMSNFFAQTAALAFGRTKEQVEAEGTDPKVVPHRVMPGNHPTTSIIAPMLTPGTLGQLIALYEHVVFTSGAIWDINPFDQWGVELGKVMANQLAPKLTGDTADLSDVDSSTAALIRRYRSERGRS
;
A
#
# COMPACT_ATOMS: atom_id res chain seq x y z
N MET A 1 -2.02 13.00 31.28
CA MET A 1 -1.07 12.72 30.20
C MET A 1 -0.43 11.39 30.50
N ALA A 2 -0.52 10.44 29.57
CA ALA A 2 0.24 9.20 29.70
C ALA A 2 1.74 9.54 29.66
N ALA A 3 2.58 8.75 30.32
CA ALA A 3 4.02 8.92 30.19
C ALA A 3 4.46 8.55 28.76
N SER A 4 5.29 9.37 28.11
CA SER A 4 5.81 9.09 26.76
C SER A 4 6.49 7.73 26.73
N VAL A 5 6.31 6.98 25.63
CA VAL A 5 6.95 5.68 25.42
C VAL A 5 8.48 5.76 25.59
N THR A 6 9.08 6.91 25.25
CA THR A 6 10.52 7.16 25.37
C THR A 6 11.02 7.14 26.81
N THR A 7 10.14 7.34 27.79
CA THR A 7 10.49 7.37 29.22
C THR A 7 10.35 6.01 29.91
N THR A 8 9.89 4.98 29.19
CA THR A 8 9.71 3.63 29.73
C THR A 8 11.04 2.89 29.88
N ASP A 9 11.10 1.96 30.82
CA ASP A 9 12.31 1.16 31.06
C ASP A 9 12.66 0.31 29.83
N GLU A 10 11.65 -0.20 29.11
CA GLU A 10 11.81 -1.00 27.89
C GLU A 10 12.46 -0.17 26.76
N TRP A 11 12.02 1.09 26.58
CA TRP A 11 12.63 1.99 25.60
C TRP A 11 14.07 2.35 25.97
N GLN A 12 14.34 2.65 27.25
CA GLN A 12 15.69 2.97 27.71
C GLN A 12 16.63 1.75 27.59
N ALA A 13 16.12 0.55 27.82
CA ALA A 13 16.87 -0.68 27.60
C ALA A 13 17.25 -0.88 26.13
N LEU A 14 16.30 -0.68 25.20
CA LEU A 14 16.58 -0.72 23.76
C LEU A 14 17.58 0.36 23.33
N ARG A 15 17.46 1.58 23.86
CA ARG A 15 18.40 2.68 23.59
C ARG A 15 19.83 2.32 24.01
N LYS A 16 19.99 1.77 25.22
CA LYS A 16 21.28 1.28 25.71
C LYS A 16 21.80 0.12 24.87
N HIS A 17 20.93 -0.82 24.49
CA HIS A 17 21.30 -1.94 23.64
C HIS A 17 21.80 -1.49 22.26
N ALA A 18 21.17 -0.46 21.69
CA ALA A 18 21.56 0.11 20.41
C ALA A 18 22.98 0.69 20.40
N GLU A 19 23.46 1.23 21.53
CA GLU A 19 24.86 1.67 21.66
C GLU A 19 25.85 0.53 21.43
N THR A 20 25.49 -0.68 21.86
CA THR A 20 26.27 -1.90 21.62
C THR A 20 26.16 -2.35 20.16
N ILE A 21 24.92 -2.46 19.65
CA ILE A 21 24.66 -2.95 18.29
C ILE A 21 25.26 -2.05 17.20
N ARG A 22 25.34 -0.73 17.41
CA ARG A 22 25.98 0.21 16.45
C ARG A 22 27.43 -0.13 16.13
N GLY A 23 28.13 -0.81 17.05
CA GLY A 23 29.51 -1.28 16.84
C GLY A 23 29.62 -2.67 16.21
N THR A 24 28.50 -3.39 16.07
CA THR A 24 28.47 -4.78 15.59
C THR A 24 28.30 -4.87 14.08
N HIS A 25 28.96 -5.86 13.48
CA HIS A 25 28.80 -6.16 12.06
C HIS A 25 28.03 -7.49 11.84
N LEU A 26 27.19 -7.57 10.81
CA LEU A 26 26.42 -8.79 10.46
C LEU A 26 27.33 -10.03 10.29
N ARG A 27 28.50 -9.88 9.65
CA ARG A 27 29.56 -10.92 9.63
C ARG A 27 29.86 -11.52 11.02
N GLU A 28 29.94 -10.71 12.07
CA GLU A 28 30.22 -11.16 13.43
C GLU A 28 29.02 -11.92 14.01
N LEU A 29 27.81 -11.40 13.81
CA LEU A 29 26.57 -12.05 14.25
C LEU A 29 26.39 -13.45 13.62
N PHE A 30 26.64 -13.58 12.32
CA PHE A 30 26.58 -14.86 11.62
C PHE A 30 27.74 -15.80 11.98
N ALA A 31 28.92 -15.27 12.30
CA ALA A 31 30.04 -16.10 12.76
C ALA A 31 29.80 -16.65 14.18
N ALA A 32 29.17 -15.85 15.04
CA ALA A 32 28.84 -16.24 16.41
C ALA A 32 27.67 -17.23 16.49
N ASP A 33 26.72 -17.15 15.55
CA ASP A 33 25.59 -18.08 15.43
C ASP A 33 25.49 -18.64 14.01
N PRO A 34 26.14 -19.79 13.72
CA PRO A 34 26.05 -20.44 12.43
C PRO A 34 24.63 -20.90 12.03
N GLN A 35 23.71 -21.05 12.99
CA GLN A 35 22.31 -21.44 12.76
C GLN A 35 21.37 -20.24 12.70
N ARG A 36 21.89 -19.01 12.74
CA ARG A 36 21.11 -17.77 12.72
C ARG A 36 20.12 -17.70 11.56
N GLY A 37 20.55 -18.12 10.37
CA GLY A 37 19.72 -18.13 9.16
C GLY A 37 18.58 -19.15 9.19
N GLU A 38 18.64 -20.16 10.08
CA GLU A 38 17.55 -21.11 10.32
C GLU A 38 16.63 -20.61 11.44
N ARG A 39 17.22 -20.02 12.49
CA ARG A 39 16.52 -19.59 13.70
C ARG A 39 15.73 -18.28 13.55
N LEU A 40 16.30 -17.27 12.89
CA LEU A 40 15.67 -15.95 12.72
C LEU A 40 14.83 -15.92 11.44
N THR A 41 13.89 -16.86 11.41
CA THR A 41 12.90 -17.01 10.34
C THR A 41 11.51 -17.16 10.97
N GLY A 42 10.49 -16.87 10.18
CA GLY A 42 9.10 -17.10 10.57
C GLY A 42 8.24 -17.48 9.39
N GLU A 43 7.24 -18.30 9.64
CA GLU A 43 6.23 -18.69 8.65
C GLU A 43 4.94 -17.94 8.94
N VAL A 44 4.33 -17.36 7.90
CA VAL A 44 3.00 -16.77 7.97
C VAL A 44 2.24 -17.10 6.68
N ALA A 45 1.22 -17.95 6.80
CA ALA A 45 0.57 -18.56 5.64
C ALA A 45 1.60 -19.26 4.72
N ASP A 46 1.67 -18.89 3.43
CA ASP A 46 2.65 -19.42 2.48
C ASP A 46 3.94 -18.58 2.41
N LEU A 47 4.10 -17.58 3.29
CA LEU A 47 5.25 -16.69 3.29
C LEU A 47 6.31 -17.18 4.28
N HIS A 48 7.47 -17.54 3.74
CA HIS A 48 8.69 -17.72 4.53
C HIS A 48 9.39 -16.37 4.67
N VAL A 49 9.60 -15.91 5.90
CA VAL A 49 10.22 -14.62 6.21
C VAL A 49 11.54 -14.84 6.94
N ASP A 50 12.65 -14.60 6.26
CA ASP A 50 14.01 -14.57 6.81
C ASP A 50 14.35 -13.13 7.21
N TYR A 51 14.43 -12.88 8.52
CA TYR A 51 14.87 -11.60 9.08
C TYR A 51 16.27 -11.71 9.75
N SER A 52 17.02 -12.77 9.46
CA SER A 52 18.34 -13.05 10.03
C SER A 52 19.41 -12.03 9.64
N LYS A 53 19.28 -11.39 8.47
CA LYS A 53 20.18 -10.34 7.96
C LYS A 53 19.83 -8.96 8.51
N ASN A 54 19.15 -8.88 9.64
CA ASN A 54 18.95 -7.67 10.44
C ASN A 54 19.99 -7.58 11.58
N LEU A 55 20.24 -6.35 12.03
CA LEU A 55 21.14 -5.97 13.14
C LEU A 55 20.46 -6.23 14.48
N VAL A 56 20.22 -7.50 14.77
CA VAL A 56 19.48 -7.96 15.95
C VAL A 56 20.14 -9.17 16.59
N THR A 57 20.06 -9.29 17.91
CA THR A 57 20.39 -10.50 18.68
C THR A 57 19.12 -11.06 19.32
N ASP A 58 19.21 -12.23 19.97
CA ASP A 58 18.10 -12.74 20.79
C ASP A 58 17.68 -11.70 21.84
N GLU A 59 18.65 -11.03 22.49
CA GLU A 59 18.39 -9.92 23.41
C GLU A 59 17.66 -8.75 22.73
N THR A 60 18.01 -8.38 21.49
CA THR A 60 17.27 -7.34 20.76
C THR A 60 15.80 -7.74 20.60
N VAL A 61 15.54 -8.99 20.20
CA VAL A 61 14.17 -9.48 19.99
C VAL A 61 13.39 -9.49 21.32
N ASP A 62 13.99 -10.00 22.40
CA ASP A 62 13.35 -10.01 23.72
C ASP A 62 13.02 -8.60 24.21
N LEU A 63 13.91 -7.63 24.02
CA LEU A 63 13.68 -6.23 24.39
C LEU A 63 12.56 -5.60 23.55
N LEU A 64 12.50 -5.88 22.25
CA LEU A 64 11.43 -5.41 21.37
C LEU A 64 10.08 -6.02 21.75
N VAL A 65 10.03 -7.31 22.06
CA VAL A 65 8.81 -7.97 22.57
C VAL A 65 8.40 -7.38 23.92
N GLY A 66 9.36 -7.05 24.79
CA GLY A 66 9.11 -6.32 26.03
C GLY A 66 8.45 -4.96 25.78
N LEU A 67 8.97 -4.18 24.83
CA LEU A 67 8.36 -2.91 24.41
C LEU A 67 6.94 -3.09 23.87
N ALA A 68 6.69 -4.15 23.09
CA ALA A 68 5.34 -4.48 22.61
C ALA A 68 4.37 -4.78 23.76
N GLY A 69 4.84 -5.50 24.78
CA GLY A 69 4.09 -5.73 26.02
C GLY A 69 3.77 -4.41 26.74
N ARG A 70 4.75 -3.50 26.85
CA ARG A 70 4.56 -2.17 27.44
C ARG A 70 3.54 -1.33 26.69
N ALA A 71 3.54 -1.39 25.35
CA ALA A 71 2.58 -0.72 24.48
C ALA A 71 1.19 -1.38 24.45
N ARG A 72 1.03 -2.54 25.12
CA ARG A 72 -0.21 -3.33 25.16
C ARG A 72 -0.65 -3.77 23.77
N LEU A 73 0.31 -4.20 22.95
CA LEU A 73 0.08 -4.53 21.55
C LEU A 73 -1.00 -5.61 21.39
N THR A 74 -0.95 -6.68 22.17
CA THR A 74 -1.95 -7.77 22.13
C THR A 74 -3.38 -7.27 22.36
N GLU A 75 -3.58 -6.39 23.34
CA GLU A 75 -4.90 -5.81 23.60
C GLU A 75 -5.36 -4.87 22.49
N ARG A 76 -4.45 -4.08 21.91
CA ARG A 76 -4.77 -3.22 20.76
C ARG A 76 -5.15 -4.04 19.53
N ILE A 77 -4.46 -5.16 19.28
CA ILE A 77 -4.83 -6.12 18.23
C ILE A 77 -6.25 -6.62 18.49
N ALA A 78 -6.53 -7.11 19.70
CA ALA A 78 -7.86 -7.60 20.06
C ALA A 78 -8.95 -6.53 19.87
N ALA A 79 -8.69 -5.27 20.28
CA ALA A 79 -9.59 -4.14 20.12
C ALA A 79 -9.92 -3.85 18.64
N MET A 80 -8.90 -3.88 17.75
CA MET A 80 -9.11 -3.73 16.31
C MET A 80 -10.04 -4.81 15.75
N PHE A 81 -9.76 -6.08 16.05
CA PHE A 81 -10.57 -7.19 15.56
C PHE A 81 -11.98 -7.26 16.16
N ALA A 82 -12.17 -6.73 17.37
CA ALA A 82 -13.48 -6.62 18.00
C ALA A 82 -14.33 -5.46 17.44
N GLY A 83 -13.75 -4.57 16.63
CA GLY A 83 -14.43 -3.39 16.11
C GLY A 83 -14.56 -2.26 17.12
N GLU A 84 -13.69 -2.21 18.12
CA GLU A 84 -13.62 -1.05 19.00
C GLU A 84 -13.21 0.21 18.23
N HIS A 85 -13.62 1.37 18.74
CA HIS A 85 -13.35 2.67 18.13
C HIS A 85 -11.90 3.13 18.36
N ILE A 86 -10.95 2.42 17.77
CA ILE A 86 -9.52 2.69 17.92
C ILE A 86 -9.03 3.83 17.02
N ASN A 87 -9.81 4.25 16.02
CA ASN A 87 -9.59 5.52 15.33
C ASN A 87 -10.21 6.65 16.18
N SER A 88 -9.50 7.01 17.25
CA SER A 88 -10.01 7.89 18.30
C SER A 88 -10.29 9.33 17.84
N THR A 89 -9.58 9.83 16.84
CA THR A 89 -9.74 11.21 16.35
C THR A 89 -10.98 11.38 15.48
N GLU A 90 -11.50 10.29 14.91
CA GLU A 90 -12.75 10.28 14.14
C GLU A 90 -13.89 9.52 14.85
N ASP A 91 -13.63 8.93 16.02
CA ASP A 91 -14.54 8.05 16.77
C ASP A 91 -15.15 6.94 15.91
N ARG A 92 -14.27 6.12 15.30
CA ARG A 92 -14.67 5.04 14.39
C ARG A 92 -13.97 3.74 14.69
N ALA A 93 -14.68 2.64 14.44
CA ALA A 93 -14.09 1.32 14.31
C ALA A 93 -13.08 1.27 13.15
N VAL A 94 -12.16 0.31 13.22
CA VAL A 94 -11.19 0.01 12.16
C VAL A 94 -11.29 -1.47 11.83
N LEU A 95 -11.96 -1.78 10.73
CA LEU A 95 -12.46 -3.14 10.49
C LEU A 95 -12.17 -3.66 9.09
N HIS A 96 -11.11 -3.19 8.43
CA HIS A 96 -10.71 -3.73 7.13
C HIS A 96 -10.48 -5.25 7.15
N THR A 97 -10.18 -5.84 8.31
CA THR A 97 -10.16 -7.29 8.56
C THR A 97 -11.52 -7.96 8.38
N ALA A 98 -12.63 -7.28 8.70
CA ALA A 98 -13.99 -7.80 8.50
C ALA A 98 -14.35 -8.02 7.02
N LEU A 99 -13.72 -7.30 6.10
CA LEU A 99 -13.95 -7.42 4.64
C LEU A 99 -13.58 -8.80 4.08
N ARG A 100 -12.74 -9.54 4.80
CA ARG A 100 -12.25 -10.86 4.40
C ARG A 100 -12.62 -11.98 5.37
N LEU A 101 -13.54 -11.73 6.31
CA LEU A 101 -14.06 -12.79 7.17
C LEU A 101 -14.82 -13.85 6.35
N PRO A 102 -14.76 -15.13 6.75
CA PRO A 102 -15.60 -16.18 6.20
C PRO A 102 -17.10 -15.90 6.40
N ARG A 103 -17.95 -16.48 5.54
CA ARG A 103 -19.41 -16.25 5.59
C ARG A 103 -20.08 -16.73 6.88
N ASP A 104 -19.50 -17.74 7.52
CA ASP A 104 -19.95 -18.30 8.78
C ASP A 104 -19.34 -17.62 10.01
N ALA A 105 -18.50 -16.60 9.83
CA ALA A 105 -18.04 -15.75 10.92
C ALA A 105 -19.18 -14.90 11.50
N SER A 106 -18.98 -14.40 12.72
CA SER A 106 -19.91 -13.49 13.37
C SER A 106 -19.14 -12.32 13.95
N LEU A 107 -19.58 -11.11 13.59
CA LEU A 107 -19.07 -9.86 14.14
C LEU A 107 -20.20 -8.82 14.11
N THR A 108 -20.60 -8.36 15.28
CA THR A 108 -21.58 -7.28 15.44
C THR A 108 -20.89 -6.06 16.03
N VAL A 109 -21.00 -4.93 15.35
CA VAL A 109 -20.41 -3.65 15.77
C VAL A 109 -21.51 -2.61 15.69
N ASP A 110 -21.71 -1.85 16.76
CA ASP A 110 -22.78 -0.84 16.88
C ASP A 110 -24.19 -1.36 16.53
N GLY A 111 -24.44 -2.64 16.82
CA GLY A 111 -25.71 -3.31 16.52
C GLY A 111 -25.90 -3.75 15.07
N GLN A 112 -24.88 -3.60 14.21
CA GLN A 112 -24.87 -4.01 12.81
C GLN A 112 -24.13 -5.34 12.63
N ASP A 113 -24.72 -6.27 11.89
CA ASP A 113 -24.05 -7.51 11.46
C ASP A 113 -23.15 -7.20 10.26
N VAL A 114 -21.88 -6.91 10.56
CA VAL A 114 -20.90 -6.47 9.58
C VAL A 114 -20.60 -7.57 8.57
N VAL A 115 -20.57 -8.84 8.99
CA VAL A 115 -20.27 -9.98 8.12
C VAL A 115 -21.36 -10.17 7.07
N ALA A 116 -22.64 -10.09 7.49
CA ALA A 116 -23.76 -10.19 6.57
C ALA A 116 -23.75 -9.08 5.50
N ASP A 117 -23.43 -7.85 5.91
CA ASP A 117 -23.36 -6.69 5.02
C ASP A 117 -22.21 -6.80 4.01
N VAL A 118 -21.03 -7.24 4.46
CA VAL A 118 -19.87 -7.53 3.60
C VAL A 118 -20.24 -8.56 2.53
N HIS A 119 -20.79 -9.70 2.93
CA HIS A 119 -21.14 -10.74 1.96
C HIS A 119 -22.27 -10.33 1.01
N THR A 120 -23.22 -9.52 1.45
CA THR A 120 -24.25 -8.95 0.58
C THR A 120 -23.63 -8.13 -0.55
N VAL A 121 -22.66 -7.28 -0.25
CA VAL A 121 -21.94 -6.50 -1.27
C VAL A 121 -21.10 -7.40 -2.17
N LEU A 122 -20.33 -8.34 -1.59
CA LEU A 122 -19.51 -9.28 -2.38
C LEU A 122 -20.34 -10.14 -3.32
N ASP A 123 -21.55 -10.55 -2.93
CA ASP A 123 -22.46 -11.33 -3.77
C ASP A 123 -23.02 -10.47 -4.91
N ARG A 124 -23.40 -9.21 -4.65
CA ARG A 124 -23.80 -8.26 -5.69
C ARG A 124 -22.67 -7.99 -6.68
N MET A 125 -21.45 -7.75 -6.19
CA MET A 125 -20.27 -7.57 -7.04
C MET A 125 -20.01 -8.82 -7.89
N SER A 126 -20.10 -10.01 -7.28
CA SER A 126 -19.89 -11.29 -7.97
C SER A 126 -20.89 -11.48 -9.10
N ALA A 127 -22.17 -11.26 -8.84
CA ALA A 127 -23.23 -11.38 -9.84
C ALA A 127 -23.05 -10.36 -10.97
N PHE A 128 -22.70 -9.11 -10.65
CA PHE A 128 -22.39 -8.10 -11.66
C PHE A 128 -21.18 -8.49 -12.50
N ALA A 129 -20.06 -8.87 -11.87
CA ALA A 129 -18.85 -9.27 -12.56
C ALA A 129 -19.08 -10.48 -13.48
N GLN A 130 -19.86 -11.47 -13.04
CA GLN A 130 -20.25 -12.61 -13.87
C GLN A 130 -21.05 -12.17 -15.10
N ARG A 131 -22.04 -11.28 -14.96
CA ARG A 131 -22.82 -10.76 -16.10
C ARG A 131 -21.94 -10.02 -17.10
N VAL A 132 -21.02 -9.17 -16.65
CA VAL A 132 -20.10 -8.42 -17.54
C VAL A 132 -19.15 -9.38 -18.25
N ARG A 133 -18.51 -10.30 -17.51
CA ARG A 133 -17.56 -11.28 -18.05
C ARG A 133 -18.22 -12.26 -19.02
N ALA A 134 -19.45 -12.70 -18.75
CA ALA A 134 -20.23 -13.54 -19.65
C ALA A 134 -20.76 -12.77 -20.88
N GLY A 135 -20.61 -11.44 -20.92
CA GLY A 135 -21.20 -10.59 -21.95
C GLY A 135 -22.73 -10.57 -21.92
N GLN A 136 -23.34 -10.74 -20.76
CA GLN A 136 -24.76 -10.55 -20.55
C GLN A 136 -25.07 -9.08 -20.26
N TRP A 137 -24.16 -8.40 -19.57
CA TRP A 137 -24.18 -6.94 -19.48
C TRP A 137 -23.72 -6.35 -20.82
N ARG A 138 -24.57 -5.54 -21.44
CA ARG A 138 -24.31 -4.91 -22.74
C ARG A 138 -24.28 -3.40 -22.61
N GLY A 139 -23.42 -2.78 -23.42
CA GLY A 139 -23.42 -1.33 -23.60
C GLY A 139 -24.74 -0.84 -24.21
N HIS A 140 -24.85 0.48 -24.35
CA HIS A 140 -26.01 1.16 -24.90
C HIS A 140 -26.40 0.63 -26.28
N THR A 141 -25.42 0.37 -27.15
CA THR A 141 -25.59 -0.17 -28.51
C THR A 141 -25.85 -1.69 -28.56
N GLY A 142 -25.86 -2.38 -27.41
CA GLY A 142 -25.98 -3.84 -27.35
C GLY A 142 -24.66 -4.59 -27.44
N GLU A 143 -23.53 -3.90 -27.53
CA GLU A 143 -22.21 -4.52 -27.59
C GLU A 143 -21.70 -5.04 -26.23
N ARG A 144 -20.78 -6.00 -26.28
CA ARG A 144 -20.16 -6.56 -25.07
C ARG A 144 -19.11 -5.58 -24.55
N ILE A 145 -19.09 -5.36 -23.23
CA ILE A 145 -18.01 -4.62 -22.58
C ILE A 145 -16.66 -5.34 -22.77
N ARG A 146 -15.64 -4.59 -23.19
CA ARG A 146 -14.26 -5.04 -23.44
C ARG A 146 -13.27 -4.36 -22.52
N THR A 147 -13.55 -3.11 -22.15
CA THR A 147 -12.67 -2.31 -21.32
C THR A 147 -13.43 -1.73 -20.14
N VAL A 148 -12.82 -1.81 -18.96
CA VAL A 148 -13.27 -1.15 -17.75
C VAL A 148 -12.30 0.00 -17.46
N VAL A 149 -12.82 1.18 -17.14
CA VAL A 149 -12.03 2.32 -16.71
C VAL A 149 -12.41 2.65 -15.27
N ASN A 150 -11.50 2.36 -14.33
CA ASN A 150 -11.64 2.74 -12.93
C ASN A 150 -11.26 4.21 -12.77
N ILE A 151 -12.14 5.01 -12.14
CA ILE A 151 -11.89 6.42 -11.84
C ILE A 151 -11.89 6.58 -10.32
N GLY A 152 -10.74 6.89 -9.74
CA GLY A 152 -10.55 7.03 -8.30
C GLY A 152 -9.15 7.56 -8.00
N ILE A 153 -8.89 8.06 -6.80
CA ILE A 153 -7.56 8.55 -6.39
C ILE A 153 -7.16 7.99 -5.02
N GLY A 154 -5.85 7.91 -4.76
CA GLY A 154 -5.30 7.36 -3.52
C GLY A 154 -5.72 5.90 -3.34
N GLY A 155 -6.34 5.57 -2.20
CA GLY A 155 -6.77 4.21 -1.90
C GLY A 155 -7.82 3.65 -2.87
N SER A 156 -8.54 4.53 -3.58
CA SER A 156 -9.51 4.16 -4.63
C SER A 156 -8.85 3.80 -5.97
N ASP A 157 -7.52 3.89 -6.04
CA ASP A 157 -6.72 3.67 -7.26
C ASP A 157 -5.51 2.75 -7.00
N LEU A 158 -4.66 3.09 -6.03
CA LEU A 158 -3.37 2.44 -5.80
C LEU A 158 -3.51 0.93 -5.52
N GLY A 159 -4.46 0.53 -4.68
CA GLY A 159 -4.78 -0.88 -4.44
C GLY A 159 -5.26 -1.58 -5.73
N PRO A 160 -6.34 -1.09 -6.37
CA PRO A 160 -6.85 -1.65 -7.62
C PRO A 160 -5.82 -1.78 -8.75
N VAL A 161 -5.04 -0.74 -9.04
CA VAL A 161 -4.03 -0.77 -10.11
C VAL A 161 -2.89 -1.74 -9.78
N MET A 162 -2.45 -1.77 -8.51
CA MET A 162 -1.43 -2.70 -8.05
C MET A 162 -1.89 -4.14 -8.18
N ALA A 163 -3.08 -4.47 -7.68
CA ALA A 163 -3.59 -5.84 -7.72
C ALA A 163 -3.91 -6.30 -9.14
N TYR A 164 -4.44 -5.40 -9.99
CA TYR A 164 -4.63 -5.67 -11.40
C TYR A 164 -3.31 -6.08 -12.06
N GLU A 165 -2.24 -5.30 -11.90
CA GLU A 165 -0.90 -5.59 -12.45
C GLU A 165 -0.26 -6.85 -11.85
N ALA A 166 -0.35 -7.03 -10.53
CA ALA A 166 0.17 -8.20 -9.83
C ALA A 166 -0.46 -9.51 -10.33
N LEU A 167 -1.75 -9.49 -10.65
CA LEU A 167 -2.53 -10.68 -11.02
C LEU A 167 -2.72 -10.83 -12.53
N LYS A 168 -1.82 -10.27 -13.33
CA LYS A 168 -1.92 -10.30 -14.80
C LYS A 168 -2.03 -11.70 -15.39
N ALA A 169 -1.38 -12.69 -14.80
CA ALA A 169 -1.47 -14.10 -15.21
C ALA A 169 -2.85 -14.74 -14.98
N TYR A 170 -3.71 -14.13 -14.15
CA TYR A 170 -5.03 -14.65 -13.78
C TYR A 170 -6.19 -13.92 -14.46
N ARG A 171 -5.88 -13.00 -15.40
CA ARG A 171 -6.89 -12.30 -16.19
C ARG A 171 -7.37 -13.21 -17.32
N ASP A 172 -8.62 -13.63 -17.25
CA ASP A 172 -9.20 -14.67 -18.13
C ASP A 172 -10.53 -14.26 -18.78
N GLY A 173 -11.15 -13.15 -18.33
CA GLY A 173 -12.47 -12.71 -18.79
C GLY A 173 -12.48 -11.96 -20.13
N GLY A 174 -11.33 -11.76 -20.77
CA GLY A 174 -11.22 -10.92 -21.96
C GLY A 174 -11.69 -9.48 -21.73
N ILE A 175 -11.50 -8.98 -20.50
CA ILE A 175 -11.77 -7.61 -20.08
C ILE A 175 -10.42 -6.99 -19.69
N SER A 176 -10.10 -5.86 -20.31
CA SER A 176 -8.97 -5.03 -19.89
C SER A 176 -9.44 -3.95 -18.92
N CYS A 177 -8.59 -3.56 -17.97
CA CYS A 177 -8.84 -2.43 -17.09
C CYS A 177 -7.82 -1.32 -17.33
N ARG A 178 -8.29 -0.08 -17.22
CA ARG A 178 -7.50 1.16 -17.16
C ARG A 178 -7.86 1.92 -15.90
N PHE A 179 -6.94 2.73 -15.42
CA PHE A 179 -7.07 3.44 -14.14
C PHE A 179 -6.76 4.91 -14.40
N VAL A 180 -7.73 5.76 -14.06
CA VAL A 180 -7.65 7.22 -14.17
C VAL A 180 -7.73 7.76 -12.75
N SER A 181 -6.71 8.49 -12.33
CA SER A 181 -6.61 9.01 -10.97
C SER A 181 -6.21 10.47 -10.88
N ASN A 182 -5.35 10.94 -11.79
CA ASN A 182 -4.89 12.32 -11.75
C ASN A 182 -5.96 13.27 -12.34
N ILE A 183 -6.08 14.48 -11.78
CA ILE A 183 -6.93 15.54 -12.35
C ILE A 183 -6.30 16.22 -13.57
N ASP A 184 -5.00 15.98 -13.81
CA ASP A 184 -4.36 16.34 -15.07
C ASP A 184 -5.15 15.70 -16.24
N PRO A 185 -5.70 16.51 -17.17
CA PRO A 185 -6.54 15.99 -18.26
C PRO A 185 -5.81 15.00 -19.17
N THR A 186 -4.48 14.97 -19.14
CA THR A 186 -3.67 13.97 -19.85
C THR A 186 -4.02 12.55 -19.44
N ASP A 187 -4.26 12.30 -18.14
CA ASP A 187 -4.50 10.95 -17.63
C ASP A 187 -5.79 10.36 -18.22
N ILE A 188 -6.91 11.08 -18.12
CA ILE A 188 -8.16 10.62 -18.72
C ILE A 188 -8.07 10.52 -20.25
N HIS A 189 -7.41 11.47 -20.92
CA HIS A 189 -7.22 11.42 -22.37
C HIS A 189 -6.48 10.16 -22.81
N ASP A 190 -5.31 9.89 -22.22
CA ASP A 190 -4.49 8.73 -22.58
C ASP A 190 -5.22 7.41 -22.28
N LYS A 191 -6.10 7.39 -21.28
CA LYS A 191 -6.90 6.20 -20.95
C LYS A 191 -8.18 6.05 -21.76
N THR A 192 -8.63 7.05 -22.53
CA THR A 192 -9.88 6.93 -23.30
C THR A 192 -9.74 7.20 -24.80
N HIS A 193 -8.73 7.91 -25.29
CA HIS A 193 -8.66 8.39 -26.68
C HIS A 193 -8.69 7.29 -27.75
N ASP A 194 -8.20 6.08 -27.45
CA ASP A 194 -8.17 4.91 -28.33
C ASP A 194 -9.26 3.88 -28.00
N LEU A 195 -10.16 4.20 -27.06
CA LEU A 195 -11.26 3.31 -26.67
C LEU A 195 -12.50 3.53 -27.52
N ASP A 196 -13.27 2.46 -27.65
CA ASP A 196 -14.62 2.51 -28.21
C ASP A 196 -15.64 2.75 -27.06
N PRO A 197 -16.39 3.86 -27.09
CA PRO A 197 -17.46 4.16 -26.14
C PRO A 197 -18.49 3.03 -26.00
N ALA A 198 -18.85 2.34 -27.09
CA ALA A 198 -19.86 1.27 -27.10
C ALA A 198 -19.46 0.04 -26.28
N THR A 199 -18.16 -0.15 -26.03
CA THR A 199 -17.61 -1.31 -25.33
C THR A 199 -16.88 -0.96 -24.03
N THR A 200 -17.01 0.29 -23.55
CA THR A 200 -16.30 0.79 -22.38
C THR A 200 -17.22 0.96 -21.17
N LEU A 201 -16.86 0.41 -20.02
CA LEU A 201 -17.58 0.57 -18.75
C LEU A 201 -16.74 1.40 -17.78
N PHE A 202 -17.33 2.41 -17.15
CA PHE A 202 -16.69 3.21 -16.12
C PHE A 202 -17.10 2.76 -14.71
N VAL A 203 -16.13 2.63 -13.83
CA VAL A 203 -16.32 2.34 -12.40
C VAL A 203 -15.84 3.57 -11.63
N VAL A 204 -16.77 4.36 -11.08
CA VAL A 204 -16.45 5.58 -10.34
C VAL A 204 -16.33 5.25 -8.85
N VAL A 205 -15.12 5.38 -8.29
CA VAL A 205 -14.79 4.97 -6.92
C VAL A 205 -14.50 6.20 -6.07
N SER A 206 -15.44 6.55 -5.20
CA SER A 206 -15.27 7.63 -4.22
C SER A 206 -16.23 7.45 -3.05
N LYS A 207 -15.68 7.37 -1.82
CA LYS A 207 -16.45 7.22 -0.57
C LYS A 207 -17.57 8.26 -0.47
N THR A 208 -17.18 9.53 -0.54
CA THR A 208 -18.10 10.68 -0.39
C THR A 208 -18.80 11.07 -1.69
N PHE A 209 -18.33 10.55 -2.83
CA PHE A 209 -18.72 10.99 -4.16
C PHE A 209 -18.61 12.52 -4.35
N SER A 210 -17.61 13.14 -3.71
CA SER A 210 -17.30 14.57 -3.86
C SER A 210 -15.82 14.89 -3.96
N THR A 211 -14.96 13.87 -4.10
CA THR A 211 -13.55 14.08 -4.39
C THR A 211 -13.42 14.83 -5.71
N GLN A 212 -12.77 16.00 -5.69
CA GLN A 212 -12.74 16.92 -6.81
C GLN A 212 -12.15 16.29 -8.06
N GLU A 213 -11.01 15.61 -7.91
CA GLU A 213 -10.29 14.92 -8.98
C GLU A 213 -11.16 13.81 -9.59
N THR A 214 -11.76 12.96 -8.75
CA THR A 214 -12.62 11.86 -9.20
C THR A 214 -13.86 12.35 -9.93
N LEU A 215 -14.55 13.37 -9.42
CA LEU A 215 -15.74 13.92 -10.07
C LEU A 215 -15.43 14.66 -11.36
N ALA A 216 -14.32 15.42 -11.42
CA ALA A 216 -13.89 16.07 -12.64
C ALA A 216 -13.65 15.04 -13.76
N ASN A 217 -12.92 13.96 -13.44
CA ASN A 217 -12.68 12.85 -14.36
C ASN A 217 -13.96 12.10 -14.72
N ALA A 218 -14.86 11.82 -13.76
CA ALA A 218 -16.12 11.14 -14.04
C ALA A 218 -17.03 11.96 -14.96
N ASN A 219 -17.11 13.28 -14.76
CA ASN A 219 -17.85 14.18 -15.64
C ASN A 219 -17.23 14.25 -17.04
N GLN A 220 -15.90 14.30 -17.14
CA GLN A 220 -15.22 14.28 -18.43
C GLN A 220 -15.41 12.94 -19.15
N ALA A 221 -15.39 11.81 -18.44
CA ALA A 221 -15.69 10.49 -18.98
C ALA A 221 -17.15 10.40 -19.47
N LYS A 222 -18.09 10.98 -18.72
CA LYS A 222 -19.51 11.08 -19.10
C LYS A 222 -19.66 11.85 -20.42
N THR A 223 -19.04 13.02 -20.52
CA THR A 223 -19.01 13.81 -21.77
C THR A 223 -18.41 13.02 -22.92
N TRP A 224 -17.24 12.39 -22.71
CA TRP A 224 -16.56 11.57 -23.71
C TRP A 224 -17.45 10.42 -24.22
N LEU A 225 -18.12 9.70 -23.30
CA LEU A 225 -19.00 8.59 -23.65
C LEU A 225 -20.19 9.08 -24.49
N LEU A 226 -20.91 10.09 -24.00
CA LEU A 226 -22.12 10.60 -24.64
C LEU A 226 -21.84 11.18 -26.03
N SER A 227 -20.77 11.98 -26.17
CA SER A 227 -20.33 12.48 -27.47
C SER A 227 -19.91 11.36 -28.42
N GLY A 228 -19.23 10.32 -27.91
CA GLY A 228 -18.78 9.19 -28.72
C GLY A 228 -19.90 8.24 -29.15
N LEU A 229 -21.02 8.20 -28.43
CA LEU A 229 -22.21 7.42 -28.77
C LEU A 229 -23.26 8.22 -29.55
N ASP A 230 -23.06 9.52 -29.75
CA ASP A 230 -24.08 10.45 -30.26
C ASP A 230 -25.40 10.35 -29.46
N ALA A 231 -25.28 10.32 -28.12
CA ALA A 231 -26.39 10.11 -27.20
C ALA A 231 -26.43 11.21 -26.14
N ASP A 232 -27.62 11.77 -25.90
CA ASP A 232 -27.88 12.75 -24.82
C ASP A 232 -28.63 12.12 -23.63
N ASP A 233 -28.83 10.79 -23.64
CA ASP A 233 -29.80 10.08 -22.78
C ASP A 233 -29.16 9.43 -21.53
N ASP A 234 -29.82 9.57 -20.38
CA ASP A 234 -29.55 8.87 -19.11
C ASP A 234 -29.48 7.34 -19.30
N ALA A 235 -30.18 6.80 -20.31
CA ALA A 235 -30.15 5.38 -20.66
C ALA A 235 -28.75 4.86 -21.08
N ALA A 236 -27.86 5.73 -21.60
CA ALA A 236 -26.47 5.35 -21.87
C ALA A 236 -25.66 5.27 -20.56
N ILE A 237 -25.85 6.24 -19.67
CA ILE A 237 -25.13 6.32 -18.39
C ILE A 237 -25.43 5.07 -17.54
N ALA A 238 -26.70 4.68 -17.43
CA ALA A 238 -27.13 3.53 -16.63
C ALA A 238 -26.48 2.19 -17.07
N LYS A 239 -25.98 2.09 -18.30
CA LYS A 239 -25.32 0.88 -18.85
C LYS A 239 -23.79 0.96 -18.84
N HIS A 240 -23.24 2.18 -18.80
CA HIS A 240 -21.80 2.43 -18.96
C HIS A 240 -21.14 3.03 -17.71
N PHE A 241 -21.89 3.32 -16.65
CA PHE A 241 -21.35 3.78 -15.38
C PHE A 241 -21.90 2.97 -14.22
N VAL A 242 -21.01 2.56 -13.33
CA VAL A 242 -21.33 2.01 -12.01
C VAL A 242 -20.55 2.76 -10.94
N ALA A 243 -21.02 2.74 -9.70
CA ALA A 243 -20.42 3.48 -8.61
C ALA A 243 -19.96 2.56 -7.47
N VAL A 244 -18.83 2.91 -6.86
CA VAL A 244 -18.39 2.39 -5.56
C VAL A 244 -18.35 3.56 -4.59
N SER A 245 -19.33 3.64 -3.69
CA SER A 245 -19.54 4.82 -2.84
C SER A 245 -20.40 4.49 -1.63
N THR A 246 -20.54 5.45 -0.70
CA THR A 246 -21.53 5.40 0.39
C THR A 246 -22.67 6.42 0.21
N ASN A 247 -22.59 7.28 -0.82
CA ASN A 247 -23.53 8.39 -1.01
C ASN A 247 -24.50 8.13 -2.18
N ALA A 248 -25.60 7.41 -1.91
CA ALA A 248 -26.59 7.05 -2.93
C ALA A 248 -27.24 8.27 -3.61
N GLN A 249 -27.43 9.37 -2.88
CA GLN A 249 -28.02 10.58 -3.43
C GLN A 249 -27.12 11.16 -4.54
N ARG A 250 -25.83 11.40 -4.26
CA ARG A 250 -24.89 11.96 -5.24
C ARG A 250 -24.64 11.04 -6.44
N VAL A 251 -24.68 9.72 -6.22
CA VAL A 251 -24.61 8.73 -7.30
C VAL A 251 -25.83 8.84 -8.22
N GLY A 252 -27.04 8.97 -7.65
CA GLY A 252 -28.27 9.20 -8.40
C GLY A 252 -28.25 10.53 -9.15
N ASP A 253 -27.81 11.62 -8.50
CA ASP A 253 -27.69 12.96 -9.11
C ASP A 253 -26.72 12.97 -10.32
N PHE A 254 -25.73 12.09 -10.34
CA PHE A 254 -24.82 11.92 -11.49
C PHE A 254 -25.49 11.19 -12.67
N GLY A 255 -26.55 10.42 -12.42
CA GLY A 255 -27.28 9.60 -13.39
C GLY A 255 -26.96 8.10 -13.34
N ILE A 256 -26.22 7.65 -12.33
CA ILE A 256 -25.98 6.21 -12.12
C ILE A 256 -27.17 5.62 -11.36
N ASP A 257 -27.70 4.52 -11.87
CA ASP A 257 -28.72 3.74 -11.16
C ASP A 257 -28.18 3.27 -9.79
N PRO A 258 -28.82 3.59 -8.66
CA PRO A 258 -28.41 3.11 -7.34
C PRO A 258 -28.33 1.58 -7.22
N GLU A 259 -29.03 0.81 -8.06
CA GLU A 259 -28.86 -0.65 -8.12
C GLU A 259 -27.46 -1.08 -8.60
N ASN A 260 -26.79 -0.20 -9.35
CA ASN A 260 -25.41 -0.34 -9.83
C ASN A 260 -24.39 0.39 -8.93
N MET A 261 -24.82 0.76 -7.71
CA MET A 261 -23.92 1.24 -6.66
C MET A 261 -23.54 0.09 -5.72
N PHE A 262 -22.25 -0.07 -5.51
CA PHE A 262 -21.66 -1.02 -4.57
C PHE A 262 -21.15 -0.28 -3.34
N GLY A 263 -21.78 -0.55 -2.20
CA GLY A 263 -21.50 0.12 -0.93
C GLY A 263 -20.21 -0.36 -0.27
N PHE A 264 -19.68 0.47 0.63
CA PHE A 264 -18.72 0.07 1.66
C PHE A 264 -18.91 0.98 2.89
N TRP A 265 -18.12 0.81 3.95
CA TRP A 265 -18.40 1.41 5.25
C TRP A 265 -17.38 2.46 5.68
N ASP A 266 -17.74 3.25 6.68
CA ASP A 266 -16.90 4.32 7.22
C ASP A 266 -15.65 3.81 7.94
N TRP A 267 -15.73 2.66 8.60
CA TRP A 267 -14.62 1.93 9.23
C TRP A 267 -13.60 1.33 8.23
N VAL A 268 -13.88 1.40 6.92
CA VAL A 268 -12.90 1.09 5.87
C VAL A 268 -12.12 2.35 5.52
N GLY A 269 -10.86 2.39 5.95
CA GLY A 269 -9.89 3.41 5.52
C GLY A 269 -9.52 3.24 4.04
N GLY A 270 -9.31 4.35 3.33
CA GLY A 270 -9.05 4.32 1.88
C GLY A 270 -7.87 3.42 1.49
N ARG A 271 -6.73 3.55 2.18
CA ARG A 271 -5.53 2.74 1.96
C ARG A 271 -5.64 1.26 2.37
N TYR A 272 -6.75 0.87 2.99
CA TYR A 272 -7.11 -0.50 3.39
C TYR A 272 -8.32 -1.05 2.62
N SER A 273 -8.75 -0.37 1.54
CA SER A 273 -10.08 -0.60 0.95
C SER A 273 -10.13 -1.61 -0.20
N LEU A 274 -8.99 -2.05 -0.75
CA LEU A 274 -8.93 -3.02 -1.85
C LEU A 274 -9.82 -4.27 -1.64
N PRO A 275 -9.87 -4.93 -0.46
CA PRO A 275 -10.73 -6.10 -0.26
C PRO A 275 -12.24 -5.80 -0.24
N SER A 276 -12.65 -4.52 -0.29
CA SER A 276 -14.06 -4.10 -0.36
C SER A 276 -14.58 -3.97 -1.80
N ALA A 277 -15.71 -3.27 -1.98
CA ALA A 277 -16.23 -2.86 -3.29
C ALA A 277 -15.22 -2.06 -4.15
N VAL A 278 -14.22 -1.42 -3.55
CA VAL A 278 -13.13 -0.75 -4.28
C VAL A 278 -12.37 -1.72 -5.21
N GLY A 279 -12.33 -3.01 -4.87
CA GLY A 279 -11.75 -4.06 -5.70
C GLY A 279 -12.58 -4.48 -6.92
N LEU A 280 -13.71 -3.83 -7.23
CA LEU A 280 -14.62 -4.25 -8.31
C LEU A 280 -13.94 -4.39 -9.68
N ALA A 281 -13.09 -3.44 -10.06
CA ALA A 281 -12.34 -3.51 -11.32
C ALA A 281 -11.41 -4.74 -11.37
N VAL A 282 -10.78 -5.09 -10.24
CA VAL A 282 -9.96 -6.30 -10.12
C VAL A 282 -10.82 -7.55 -10.27
N MET A 283 -11.96 -7.63 -9.57
CA MET A 283 -12.90 -8.74 -9.68
C MET A 283 -13.43 -8.94 -11.12
N LEU A 284 -13.69 -7.85 -11.85
CA LEU A 284 -14.07 -7.92 -13.26
C LEU A 284 -12.97 -8.56 -14.12
N ALA A 285 -11.70 -8.23 -13.85
CA ALA A 285 -10.55 -8.75 -14.60
C ALA A 285 -10.25 -10.24 -14.32
N ILE A 286 -10.20 -10.64 -13.05
CA ILE A 286 -9.76 -12.00 -12.63
C ILE A 286 -10.90 -12.95 -12.24
N GLY A 287 -12.12 -12.43 -12.15
CA GLY A 287 -13.32 -13.18 -11.77
C GLY A 287 -13.55 -13.28 -10.25
N PRO A 288 -14.79 -13.56 -9.82
CA PRO A 288 -15.15 -13.60 -8.40
C PRO A 288 -14.38 -14.65 -7.59
N ASP A 289 -14.09 -15.82 -8.16
CA ASP A 289 -13.46 -16.92 -7.41
C ASP A 289 -12.00 -16.59 -7.07
N ARG A 290 -11.27 -15.97 -8.01
CA ARG A 290 -9.90 -15.48 -7.76
C ARG A 290 -9.89 -14.27 -6.83
N PHE A 291 -10.92 -13.42 -6.87
CA PHE A 291 -11.06 -12.36 -5.88
C PHE A 291 -11.33 -12.94 -4.47
N ARG A 292 -12.12 -14.01 -4.35
CA ARG A 292 -12.29 -14.71 -3.05
C ARG A 292 -11.00 -15.39 -2.58
N GLU A 293 -10.21 -15.95 -3.49
CA GLU A 293 -8.88 -16.48 -3.17
C GLU A 293 -7.96 -15.39 -2.61
N LEU A 294 -7.98 -14.18 -3.19
CA LEU A 294 -7.31 -13.00 -2.66
C LEU A 294 -7.74 -12.72 -1.21
N LEU A 295 -9.06 -12.61 -0.96
CA LEU A 295 -9.59 -12.36 0.39
C LEU A 295 -9.19 -13.46 1.40
N ALA A 296 -9.22 -14.73 1.00
CA ALA A 296 -8.80 -15.84 1.85
C ALA A 296 -7.31 -15.73 2.24
N GLY A 297 -6.47 -15.23 1.32
CA GLY A 297 -5.07 -14.92 1.60
C GLY A 297 -4.89 -13.86 2.69
N TYR A 298 -5.66 -12.77 2.61
CA TYR A 298 -5.68 -11.76 3.68
C TYR A 298 -6.09 -12.37 5.02
N HIS A 299 -7.20 -13.12 5.04
CA HIS A 299 -7.76 -13.69 6.25
C HIS A 299 -6.80 -14.67 6.94
N THR A 300 -6.03 -15.43 6.17
CA THR A 300 -5.05 -16.37 6.74
C THR A 300 -3.97 -15.63 7.54
N VAL A 301 -3.51 -14.48 7.05
CA VAL A 301 -2.53 -13.64 7.75
C VAL A 301 -3.16 -12.90 8.93
N ASP A 302 -4.44 -12.50 8.81
CA ASP A 302 -5.19 -11.93 9.93
C ASP A 302 -5.26 -12.90 11.11
N GLU A 303 -5.57 -14.17 10.86
CA GLU A 303 -5.67 -15.17 11.92
C GLU A 303 -4.32 -15.44 12.57
N HIS A 304 -3.24 -15.48 11.78
CA HIS A 304 -1.89 -15.53 12.33
C HIS A 304 -1.60 -14.31 13.20
N PHE A 305 -1.88 -13.11 12.72
CA PHE A 305 -1.61 -11.87 13.46
C PHE A 305 -2.43 -11.78 14.75
N ARG A 306 -3.67 -12.24 14.73
CA ARG A 306 -4.61 -12.21 15.86
C ARG A 306 -4.29 -13.24 16.95
N THR A 307 -3.76 -14.40 16.58
CA THR A 307 -3.67 -15.56 17.49
C THR A 307 -2.25 -15.99 17.86
N THR A 308 -1.24 -15.64 17.05
CA THR A 308 0.15 -16.02 17.30
C THR A 308 0.77 -15.13 18.39
N PRO A 309 1.47 -15.70 19.40
CA PRO A 309 2.22 -14.93 20.39
C PRO A 309 3.24 -13.97 19.75
N ILE A 310 3.42 -12.78 20.31
CA ILE A 310 4.20 -11.69 19.69
C ILE A 310 5.62 -12.11 19.31
N GLU A 311 6.29 -12.91 20.13
CA GLU A 311 7.63 -13.43 19.90
C GLU A 311 7.76 -14.36 18.68
N ARG A 312 6.63 -14.82 18.10
CA ARG A 312 6.56 -15.62 16.87
C ARG A 312 5.67 -14.99 15.80
N ASN A 313 5.11 -13.82 16.08
CA ASN A 313 4.12 -13.17 15.23
C ASN A 313 4.83 -12.34 14.17
N VAL A 314 5.04 -12.93 13.00
CA VAL A 314 5.80 -12.32 11.88
C VAL A 314 5.44 -10.85 11.59
N PRO A 315 4.18 -10.45 11.33
CA PRO A 315 3.87 -9.03 11.12
C PRO A 315 4.22 -8.14 12.33
N ALA A 316 4.02 -8.62 13.56
CA ALA A 316 4.40 -7.86 14.76
C ALA A 316 5.92 -7.69 14.88
N LEU A 317 6.69 -8.76 14.65
CA LEU A 317 8.15 -8.71 14.66
C LEU A 317 8.70 -7.75 13.60
N LEU A 318 8.15 -7.77 12.38
CA LEU A 318 8.56 -6.84 11.33
C LEU A 318 8.20 -5.39 11.67
N GLY A 319 7.03 -5.10 12.25
CA GLY A 319 6.70 -3.76 12.75
C GLY A 319 7.65 -3.28 13.86
N LEU A 320 8.02 -4.18 14.78
CA LEU A 320 9.02 -3.90 15.82
C LEU A 320 10.42 -3.65 15.24
N LEU A 321 10.79 -4.33 14.14
CA LEU A 321 12.03 -4.03 13.42
C LEU A 321 12.00 -2.63 12.81
N ASN A 322 10.86 -2.16 12.28
CA ASN A 322 10.77 -0.79 11.77
C ASN A 322 11.03 0.22 12.89
N VAL A 323 10.41 0.04 14.07
CA VAL A 323 10.70 0.88 15.26
C VAL A 323 12.18 0.78 15.65
N TRP A 324 12.76 -0.43 15.66
CA TRP A 324 14.18 -0.64 15.95
C TRP A 324 15.08 0.23 15.05
N TYR A 325 14.83 0.18 13.74
CA TYR A 325 15.64 0.89 12.78
C TYR A 325 15.41 2.40 12.82
N VAL A 326 14.17 2.85 12.93
CA VAL A 326 13.81 4.27 12.95
C VAL A 326 14.34 4.96 14.20
N ASP A 327 13.96 4.46 15.38
CA ASP A 327 14.16 5.19 16.63
C ASP A 327 15.53 4.95 17.26
N PHE A 328 16.10 3.76 17.06
CA PHE A 328 17.32 3.37 17.75
C PHE A 328 18.56 3.34 16.85
N LEU A 329 18.40 3.10 15.55
CA LEU A 329 19.48 3.11 14.57
C LEU A 329 19.43 4.31 13.59
N GLY A 330 18.35 5.10 13.61
CA GLY A 330 18.23 6.36 12.87
C GLY A 330 17.98 6.20 11.37
N ALA A 331 17.44 5.07 10.92
CA ALA A 331 17.02 4.89 9.55
C ALA A 331 15.78 5.76 9.25
N GLN A 332 15.80 6.49 8.14
CA GLN A 332 14.68 7.36 7.73
C GLN A 332 13.91 6.83 6.53
N THR A 333 14.39 5.75 5.92
CA THR A 333 13.80 5.20 4.69
C THR A 333 13.84 3.69 4.71
N HIS A 334 12.84 3.06 4.09
CA HIS A 334 12.72 1.61 3.94
C HIS A 334 12.52 1.27 2.47
N ALA A 335 13.37 0.39 1.94
CA ALA A 335 13.27 -0.03 0.54
C ALA A 335 12.39 -1.29 0.42
N VAL A 336 11.48 -1.34 -0.54
CA VAL A 336 10.72 -2.55 -0.90
C VAL A 336 11.05 -2.96 -2.32
N LEU A 337 11.68 -4.13 -2.44
CA LEU A 337 12.42 -4.56 -3.64
C LEU A 337 11.85 -5.90 -4.12
N PRO A 338 10.66 -5.91 -4.76
CA PRO A 338 10.06 -7.15 -5.21
C PRO A 338 10.81 -7.70 -6.43
N TYR A 339 11.31 -8.91 -6.33
CA TYR A 339 11.80 -9.72 -7.44
C TYR A 339 10.60 -10.38 -8.12
N SER A 340 9.77 -9.53 -8.72
CA SER A 340 8.66 -9.87 -9.61
C SER A 340 8.25 -8.64 -10.39
N GLN A 341 8.30 -8.70 -11.73
CA GLN A 341 7.87 -7.59 -12.58
C GLN A 341 6.38 -7.26 -12.40
N TYR A 342 5.56 -8.25 -12.03
CA TYR A 342 4.13 -8.03 -11.76
C TYR A 342 3.88 -7.17 -10.51
N LEU A 343 4.83 -7.12 -9.57
CA LEU A 343 4.74 -6.30 -8.37
C LEU A 343 5.33 -4.88 -8.54
N HIS A 344 5.50 -4.38 -9.77
CA HIS A 344 6.07 -3.04 -9.99
C HIS A 344 5.29 -1.87 -9.38
N ARG A 345 4.00 -2.04 -9.09
CA ARG A 345 3.18 -1.05 -8.36
C ARG A 345 3.09 -1.32 -6.86
N PHE A 346 3.68 -2.41 -6.36
CA PHE A 346 3.61 -2.76 -4.95
C PHE A 346 4.31 -1.74 -4.04
N PRO A 347 5.52 -1.23 -4.35
CA PRO A 347 6.13 -0.15 -3.57
C PRO A 347 5.27 1.12 -3.51
N ALA A 348 4.64 1.51 -4.62
CA ALA A 348 3.74 2.68 -4.68
C ALA A 348 2.44 2.48 -3.87
N TYR A 349 1.92 1.25 -3.82
CA TYR A 349 0.80 0.91 -2.92
C TYR A 349 1.23 1.03 -1.45
N LEU A 350 2.39 0.47 -1.09
CA LEU A 350 2.89 0.52 0.27
C LEU A 350 3.24 1.93 0.73
N GLN A 351 3.69 2.83 -0.16
CA GLN A 351 3.88 4.25 0.15
C GLN A 351 2.66 4.86 0.80
N GLN A 352 1.47 4.66 0.22
CA GLN A 352 0.25 5.17 0.85
C GLN A 352 -0.06 4.41 2.14
N LEU A 353 0.01 3.08 2.12
CA LEU A 353 -0.33 2.26 3.27
C LEU A 353 0.49 2.64 4.51
N THR A 354 1.80 2.86 4.36
CA THR A 354 2.71 3.11 5.47
C THR A 354 2.81 4.59 5.81
N MET A 355 3.07 5.46 4.82
CA MET A 355 3.39 6.86 5.07
C MET A 355 2.15 7.68 5.44
N GLU A 356 0.99 7.41 4.83
CA GLU A 356 -0.27 8.09 5.21
C GLU A 356 -0.80 7.58 6.56
N SER A 357 -0.49 6.34 6.94
CA SER A 357 -0.83 5.79 8.25
C SER A 357 0.06 6.35 9.35
N ASN A 358 1.38 6.15 9.24
CA ASN A 358 2.31 6.35 10.35
C ASN A 358 3.09 7.66 10.28
N GLY A 359 2.98 8.45 9.21
CA GLY A 359 3.57 9.79 9.10
C GLY A 359 2.85 10.82 9.96
N LYS A 360 2.95 10.67 11.29
CA LYS A 360 2.20 11.43 12.30
C LYS A 360 3.13 12.15 13.26
N SER A 361 2.69 13.27 13.80
CA SER A 361 3.46 14.11 14.73
C SER A 361 2.84 14.23 16.12
N VAL A 362 1.74 13.52 16.38
CA VAL A 362 0.93 13.62 17.59
C VAL A 362 0.45 12.22 18.00
N THR A 363 0.50 11.92 19.30
CA THR A 363 0.02 10.69 19.91
C THR A 363 -1.52 10.64 19.96
N LEU A 364 -2.08 9.48 20.30
CA LEU A 364 -3.52 9.28 20.46
C LEU A 364 -4.17 10.22 21.51
N ASP A 365 -3.41 10.68 22.50
CA ASP A 365 -3.89 11.62 23.52
C ASP A 365 -3.74 13.11 23.14
N GLY A 366 -3.23 13.39 21.94
CA GLY A 366 -3.08 14.75 21.42
C GLY A 366 -1.73 15.41 21.78
N THR A 367 -0.80 14.68 22.41
CA THR A 367 0.52 15.20 22.76
C THR A 367 1.47 15.12 21.54
N PRO A 368 2.25 16.17 21.23
CA PRO A 368 3.30 16.09 20.21
C PRO A 368 4.33 15.00 20.55
N VAL A 369 4.74 14.21 19.56
CA VAL A 369 5.78 13.18 19.75
C VAL A 369 7.17 13.82 19.93
N ASP A 370 8.02 13.18 20.73
CA ASP A 370 9.44 13.55 20.95
C ASP A 370 10.44 12.57 20.30
N TYR A 371 9.94 11.71 19.41
CA TYR A 371 10.64 10.65 18.68
C TYR A 371 10.24 10.66 17.20
N ALA A 372 10.88 9.81 16.39
CA ALA A 372 10.53 9.66 14.98
C ALA A 372 9.32 8.73 14.82
N THR A 373 8.55 8.89 13.75
CA THR A 373 7.42 8.01 13.41
C THR A 373 7.63 7.42 12.02
N GLY A 374 6.60 7.31 11.18
CA GLY A 374 6.67 6.64 9.89
C GLY A 374 7.82 7.09 8.99
N GLU A 375 8.52 6.11 8.45
CA GLU A 375 9.64 6.21 7.55
C GLU A 375 9.22 6.35 6.08
N ILE A 376 10.15 6.77 5.22
CA ILE A 376 9.89 6.91 3.78
C ILE A 376 9.99 5.54 3.12
N PHE A 377 8.87 5.02 2.63
CA PHE A 377 8.84 3.79 1.82
C PHE A 377 9.09 4.09 0.34
N TRP A 378 9.95 3.30 -0.30
CA TRP A 378 10.25 3.47 -1.72
C TRP A 378 10.80 2.17 -2.31
N GLY A 379 10.89 2.08 -3.64
CA GLY A 379 11.52 0.94 -4.29
C GLY A 379 11.03 0.70 -5.70
N GLU A 380 11.67 -0.26 -6.36
CA GLU A 380 11.38 -0.72 -7.72
C GLU A 380 11.63 -2.22 -7.79
N PRO A 381 11.05 -2.94 -8.77
CA PRO A 381 11.34 -4.35 -8.96
C PRO A 381 12.82 -4.64 -9.12
N GLY A 382 13.26 -5.75 -8.52
CA GLY A 382 14.46 -6.43 -8.97
C GLY A 382 14.25 -6.95 -10.40
N THR A 383 15.25 -6.94 -11.28
CA THR A 383 16.62 -6.45 -11.10
C THR A 383 16.80 -4.98 -11.48
N ASN A 384 15.74 -4.30 -11.94
CA ASN A 384 15.79 -2.92 -12.42
C ASN A 384 16.38 -1.96 -11.37
N GLY A 385 15.96 -2.09 -10.10
CA GLY A 385 16.51 -1.29 -9.00
C GLY A 385 18.03 -1.43 -8.85
N GLN A 386 18.59 -2.61 -9.14
CA GLN A 386 20.04 -2.87 -9.07
C GLN A 386 20.83 -1.97 -10.02
N HIS A 387 20.23 -1.63 -11.16
CA HIS A 387 20.82 -0.79 -12.19
C HIS A 387 20.40 0.68 -12.09
N ALA A 388 19.74 1.08 -10.99
CA ALA A 388 19.30 2.44 -10.74
C ALA A 388 19.92 3.02 -9.47
N PHE A 389 19.64 2.43 -8.30
CA PHE A 389 19.93 3.05 -7.00
C PHE A 389 20.66 2.13 -6.01
N TYR A 390 20.89 0.85 -6.33
CA TYR A 390 21.61 -0.05 -5.41
C TYR A 390 23.06 0.40 -5.14
N GLN A 391 23.65 1.20 -6.03
CA GLN A 391 24.91 1.89 -5.76
C GLN A 391 24.85 2.68 -4.44
N LEU A 392 23.76 3.42 -4.20
CA LEU A 392 23.53 4.16 -2.98
C LEU A 392 23.29 3.22 -1.79
N ILE A 393 22.54 2.13 -1.97
CA ILE A 393 22.29 1.18 -0.89
C ILE A 393 23.60 0.49 -0.47
N HIS A 394 24.46 0.08 -1.40
CA HIS A 394 25.71 -0.62 -1.10
C HIS A 394 26.81 0.27 -0.51
N GLN A 395 27.02 1.46 -1.09
CA GLN A 395 28.20 2.30 -0.80
C GLN A 395 27.84 3.73 -0.36
N GLY A 396 26.56 4.05 -0.26
CA GLY A 396 26.11 5.33 0.28
C GLY A 396 26.34 5.43 1.79
N THR A 397 25.98 6.58 2.34
CA THR A 397 26.19 6.92 3.75
C THR A 397 24.92 6.80 4.59
N LEU A 398 23.83 6.28 4.01
CA LEU A 398 22.53 6.13 4.67
C LEU A 398 22.32 4.65 5.04
N LEU A 399 21.79 4.41 6.24
CA LEU A 399 21.27 3.12 6.63
C LEU A 399 19.87 2.94 6.05
N ILE A 400 19.70 1.94 5.19
CA ILE A 400 18.45 1.68 4.48
C ILE A 400 18.08 0.19 4.69
N PRO A 401 17.22 -0.12 5.67
CA PRO A 401 16.55 -1.41 5.73
C PRO A 401 15.80 -1.69 4.42
N ALA A 402 15.84 -2.95 3.98
CA ALA A 402 15.23 -3.35 2.72
C ALA A 402 14.50 -4.69 2.80
N ASP A 403 13.27 -4.72 2.31
CA ASP A 403 12.49 -5.93 2.12
C ASP A 403 12.65 -6.45 0.70
N PHE A 404 13.19 -7.65 0.58
CA PHE A 404 13.31 -8.37 -0.68
C PHE A 404 12.18 -9.40 -0.75
N ILE A 405 11.31 -9.27 -1.75
CA ILE A 405 10.13 -10.15 -1.91
C ILE A 405 10.31 -11.00 -3.17
N ALA A 406 10.18 -12.33 -3.10
CA ALA A 406 10.35 -13.19 -4.27
C ALA A 406 9.45 -14.42 -4.27
N PHE A 407 9.43 -15.11 -5.40
CA PHE A 407 8.62 -16.29 -5.62
C PHE A 407 9.47 -17.46 -6.13
N SER A 408 9.35 -18.62 -5.51
CA SER A 408 10.12 -19.81 -5.91
C SER A 408 9.76 -20.27 -7.32
N ARG A 409 8.48 -20.17 -7.72
CA ARG A 409 8.01 -20.51 -9.07
C ARG A 409 7.61 -19.24 -9.84
N PRO A 410 8.04 -19.08 -11.10
CA PRO A 410 7.62 -17.97 -11.93
C PRO A 410 6.17 -18.15 -12.41
N ASN A 411 5.48 -17.05 -12.68
CA ASN A 411 4.21 -17.11 -13.44
C ASN A 411 4.43 -17.44 -14.92
N HIS A 412 5.63 -17.21 -15.45
CA HIS A 412 6.05 -17.51 -16.82
C HIS A 412 7.45 -18.10 -16.79
N ASP A 413 7.54 -19.41 -17.00
CA ASP A 413 8.82 -20.11 -16.94
C ASP A 413 9.48 -20.17 -18.32
N LEU A 414 10.57 -19.41 -18.49
CA LEU A 414 11.28 -19.27 -19.76
C LEU A 414 12.72 -19.75 -19.60
N ALA A 415 12.94 -21.03 -19.92
CA ALA A 415 14.24 -21.67 -19.80
C ALA A 415 14.86 -21.49 -18.39
N ASP A 416 16.07 -20.94 -18.31
CA ASP A 416 16.86 -20.70 -17.11
C ASP A 416 16.69 -19.27 -16.54
N MET A 417 15.83 -18.45 -17.15
CA MET A 417 15.72 -17.02 -16.80
C MET A 417 15.29 -16.80 -15.35
N HIS A 418 14.39 -17.64 -14.81
CA HIS A 418 13.92 -17.45 -13.43
C HIS A 418 15.01 -17.77 -12.39
N ASP A 419 15.81 -18.80 -12.63
CA ASP A 419 16.94 -19.12 -11.74
C ASP A 419 18.03 -18.05 -11.81
N LEU A 420 18.34 -17.53 -13.00
CA LEU A 420 19.24 -16.38 -13.15
C LEU A 420 18.69 -15.15 -12.43
N PHE A 421 17.38 -14.90 -12.54
CA PHE A 421 16.70 -13.83 -11.84
C PHE A 421 16.80 -13.98 -10.31
N MET A 422 16.51 -15.17 -9.79
CA MET A 422 16.59 -15.50 -8.36
C MET A 422 18.02 -15.53 -7.83
N SER A 423 19.02 -15.85 -8.66
CA SER A 423 20.44 -15.74 -8.25
C SER A 423 20.79 -14.32 -7.81
N ASN A 424 20.18 -13.30 -8.44
CA ASN A 424 20.38 -11.92 -8.06
C ASN A 424 19.69 -11.58 -6.72
N PHE A 425 18.49 -12.13 -6.46
CA PHE A 425 17.81 -11.96 -5.17
C PHE A 425 18.71 -12.44 -4.01
N PHE A 426 19.26 -13.65 -4.12
CA PHE A 426 20.13 -14.22 -3.09
C PHE A 426 21.47 -13.50 -2.99
N ALA A 427 22.07 -13.15 -4.14
CA ALA A 427 23.37 -12.46 -4.16
C ALA A 427 23.28 -11.06 -3.54
N GLN A 428 22.21 -10.31 -3.81
CA GLN A 428 22.09 -8.93 -3.34
C GLN A 428 21.92 -8.85 -1.83
N THR A 429 21.06 -9.68 -1.23
CA THR A 429 20.88 -9.69 0.24
C THR A 429 22.17 -10.13 0.96
N ALA A 430 22.90 -11.11 0.40
CA ALA A 430 24.21 -11.51 0.93
C ALA A 430 25.26 -10.40 0.80
N ALA A 431 25.34 -9.73 -0.36
CA ALA A 431 26.29 -8.64 -0.59
C ALA A 431 26.00 -7.43 0.31
N LEU A 432 24.73 -7.09 0.54
CA LEU A 432 24.32 -6.02 1.46
C LEU A 432 24.71 -6.33 2.91
N ALA A 433 24.47 -7.56 3.37
CA ALA A 433 24.80 -7.97 4.72
C ALA A 433 26.32 -8.05 4.95
N PHE A 434 27.04 -8.71 4.04
CA PHE A 434 28.43 -9.10 4.26
C PHE A 434 29.44 -8.26 3.53
N GLY A 435 29.05 -7.39 2.60
CA GLY A 435 29.94 -6.50 1.86
C GLY A 435 31.16 -7.21 1.26
N ARG A 436 32.24 -6.44 1.15
CA ARG A 436 33.51 -6.87 0.61
C ARG A 436 34.64 -6.03 1.18
N THR A 437 35.55 -6.67 1.92
CA THR A 437 36.59 -5.96 2.70
C THR A 437 37.73 -5.45 1.81
N LYS A 438 38.52 -4.53 2.37
CA LYS A 438 39.71 -4.00 1.71
C LYS A 438 40.69 -5.12 1.33
N GLU A 439 40.93 -6.06 2.24
CA GLU A 439 41.86 -7.18 2.05
C GLU A 439 41.39 -8.09 0.92
N GLN A 440 40.08 -8.34 0.81
CA GLN A 440 39.49 -9.10 -0.29
C GLN A 440 39.64 -8.36 -1.64
N VAL A 441 39.53 -7.02 -1.64
CA VAL A 441 39.75 -6.20 -2.84
C VAL A 441 41.21 -6.18 -3.27
N GLU A 442 42.14 -6.10 -2.32
CA GLU A 442 43.58 -6.14 -2.57
C GLU A 442 44.02 -7.52 -3.09
N ALA A 443 43.48 -8.61 -2.53
CA ALA A 443 43.78 -9.98 -2.95
C ALA A 443 43.38 -10.28 -4.41
N GLU A 444 42.43 -9.53 -4.97
CA GLU A 444 42.07 -9.62 -6.40
C GLU A 444 43.05 -8.91 -7.35
N GLY A 445 44.12 -8.28 -6.82
CA GLY A 445 45.09 -7.54 -7.62
C GLY A 445 44.58 -6.17 -8.10
N THR A 446 43.61 -5.59 -7.38
CA THR A 446 43.12 -4.23 -7.65
C THR A 446 44.24 -3.20 -7.47
N ASP A 447 44.34 -2.21 -8.38
CA ASP A 447 45.22 -1.05 -8.18
C ASP A 447 44.98 -0.42 -6.79
N PRO A 448 46.01 -0.21 -5.95
CA PRO A 448 45.87 0.38 -4.62
C PRO A 448 45.08 1.70 -4.58
N LYS A 449 45.10 2.49 -5.65
CA LYS A 449 44.32 3.75 -5.76
C LYS A 449 42.83 3.51 -5.92
N VAL A 450 42.46 2.37 -6.51
CA VAL A 450 41.06 1.98 -6.78
C VAL A 450 40.48 1.16 -5.63
N VAL A 451 41.32 0.51 -4.82
CA VAL A 451 40.91 -0.32 -3.67
C VAL A 451 39.83 0.36 -2.82
N PRO A 452 39.97 1.61 -2.32
CA PRO A 452 38.96 2.24 -1.47
C PRO A 452 37.59 2.39 -2.15
N HIS A 453 37.56 2.53 -3.47
CA HIS A 453 36.32 2.69 -4.26
C HIS A 453 35.60 1.36 -4.51
N ARG A 454 36.30 0.22 -4.39
CA ARG A 454 35.74 -1.13 -4.55
C ARG A 454 35.39 -1.81 -3.23
N VAL A 455 35.71 -1.20 -2.09
CA VAL A 455 35.25 -1.67 -0.78
C VAL A 455 33.74 -1.51 -0.71
N MET A 456 33.05 -2.59 -0.31
CA MET A 456 31.64 -2.56 0.04
C MET A 456 31.56 -2.76 1.54
N PRO A 457 31.14 -1.75 2.33
CA PRO A 457 31.19 -1.85 3.78
C PRO A 457 30.39 -3.06 4.30
N GLY A 458 29.25 -3.36 3.67
CA GLY A 458 28.29 -4.34 4.17
C GLY A 458 27.46 -3.72 5.30
N ASN A 459 26.93 -4.58 6.17
CA ASN A 459 26.11 -4.18 7.32
C ASN A 459 24.78 -3.48 6.97
N HIS A 460 24.30 -3.68 5.74
CA HIS A 460 23.01 -3.16 5.28
C HIS A 460 21.93 -4.21 5.53
N PRO A 461 20.93 -3.91 6.38
CA PRO A 461 20.00 -4.91 6.85
C PRO A 461 18.93 -5.24 5.80
N THR A 462 18.58 -6.52 5.72
CA THR A 462 17.54 -6.99 4.79
C THR A 462 16.62 -8.01 5.43
N THR A 463 15.34 -7.96 5.06
CA THR A 463 14.36 -9.02 5.29
C THR A 463 14.05 -9.69 3.96
N SER A 464 14.13 -11.01 3.89
CA SER A 464 13.83 -11.79 2.69
C SER A 464 12.49 -12.51 2.87
N ILE A 465 11.52 -12.19 2.02
CA ILE A 465 10.18 -12.80 2.00
C ILE A 465 10.09 -13.65 0.75
N ILE A 466 9.94 -14.96 0.90
CA ILE A 466 9.80 -15.90 -0.21
C ILE A 466 8.48 -16.64 -0.10
N ALA A 467 7.74 -16.70 -1.20
CA ALA A 467 6.52 -17.49 -1.32
C ALA A 467 6.60 -18.48 -2.49
N PRO A 468 5.76 -19.54 -2.54
CA PRO A 468 5.83 -20.53 -3.61
C PRO A 468 5.58 -19.98 -5.01
N MET A 469 4.65 -19.03 -5.17
CA MET A 469 4.24 -18.43 -6.46
C MET A 469 3.38 -17.19 -6.20
N LEU A 470 3.42 -16.19 -7.07
CA LEU A 470 2.49 -15.06 -6.99
C LEU A 470 1.11 -15.50 -7.49
N THR A 471 0.21 -15.77 -6.54
CA THR A 471 -1.21 -16.10 -6.76
C THR A 471 -2.10 -14.99 -6.18
N PRO A 472 -3.42 -14.95 -6.46
CA PRO A 472 -4.34 -14.07 -5.75
C PRO A 472 -4.23 -14.24 -4.22
N GLY A 473 -4.21 -15.47 -3.71
CA GLY A 473 -4.06 -15.73 -2.27
C GLY A 473 -2.75 -15.18 -1.70
N THR A 474 -1.63 -15.47 -2.37
CA THR A 474 -0.30 -14.99 -1.92
C THR A 474 -0.20 -13.46 -1.97
N LEU A 475 -0.83 -12.80 -2.95
CA LEU A 475 -0.90 -11.34 -2.96
C LEU A 475 -1.68 -10.81 -1.74
N GLY A 476 -2.79 -11.45 -1.38
CA GLY A 476 -3.57 -11.09 -0.20
C GLY A 476 -2.77 -11.26 1.09
N GLN A 477 -2.00 -12.35 1.19
CA GLN A 477 -1.09 -12.58 2.30
C GLN A 477 -0.03 -11.46 2.42
N LEU A 478 0.60 -11.09 1.30
CA LEU A 478 1.60 -10.02 1.28
C LEU A 478 1.00 -8.68 1.71
N ILE A 479 -0.20 -8.33 1.25
CA ILE A 479 -0.81 -7.06 1.62
C ILE A 479 -1.18 -7.05 3.11
N ALA A 480 -1.85 -8.09 3.61
CA ALA A 480 -2.21 -8.20 5.02
C ALA A 480 -0.99 -8.19 5.94
N LEU A 481 0.14 -8.80 5.52
CA LEU A 481 1.40 -8.72 6.25
C LEU A 481 1.78 -7.26 6.50
N TYR A 482 1.78 -6.43 5.46
CA TYR A 482 2.14 -5.01 5.61
C TYR A 482 1.08 -4.16 6.32
N GLU A 483 -0.22 -4.48 6.19
CA GLU A 483 -1.27 -3.83 6.99
C GLU A 483 -1.00 -3.99 8.49
N HIS A 484 -0.61 -5.19 8.92
CA HIS A 484 -0.35 -5.51 10.33
C HIS A 484 1.04 -5.05 10.82
N VAL A 485 2.02 -4.95 9.92
CA VAL A 485 3.30 -4.25 10.18
C VAL A 485 3.03 -2.79 10.54
N VAL A 486 2.24 -2.10 9.70
CA VAL A 486 1.87 -0.69 9.92
C VAL A 486 1.14 -0.50 11.23
N PHE A 487 0.16 -1.37 11.52
CA PHE A 487 -0.56 -1.36 12.79
C PHE A 487 0.39 -1.50 13.99
N THR A 488 1.32 -2.46 13.92
CA THR A 488 2.25 -2.72 15.02
C THR A 488 3.12 -1.49 15.29
N SER A 489 3.76 -0.92 14.26
CA SER A 489 4.60 0.28 14.45
C SER A 489 3.78 1.46 15.01
N GLY A 490 2.58 1.69 14.47
CA GLY A 490 1.68 2.75 14.95
C GLY A 490 1.26 2.57 16.41
N ALA A 491 1.04 1.32 16.85
CA ALA A 491 0.72 0.99 18.23
C ALA A 491 1.90 1.25 19.19
N ILE A 492 3.13 0.95 18.78
CA ILE A 492 4.33 1.24 19.60
C ILE A 492 4.57 2.74 19.73
N TRP A 493 4.40 3.49 18.63
CA TRP A 493 4.52 4.95 18.62
C TRP A 493 3.35 5.67 19.29
N ASP A 494 2.32 4.94 19.72
CA ASP A 494 1.08 5.47 20.31
C ASP A 494 0.42 6.57 19.46
N ILE A 495 0.44 6.39 18.13
CA ILE A 495 -0.18 7.30 17.15
C ILE A 495 -1.48 6.70 16.60
N ASN A 496 -2.29 7.50 15.90
CA ASN A 496 -3.44 7.01 15.14
C ASN A 496 -3.02 6.66 13.70
N PRO A 497 -2.94 5.38 13.29
CA PRO A 497 -2.56 5.02 11.93
C PRO A 497 -3.73 5.10 10.94
N PHE A 498 -4.92 5.51 11.37
CA PHE A 498 -6.15 5.38 10.59
C PHE A 498 -6.78 6.71 10.14
N ASP A 499 -6.36 7.83 10.72
CA ASP A 499 -6.72 9.17 10.23
C ASP A 499 -5.72 9.71 9.17
N GLN A 500 -6.02 10.88 8.61
CA GLN A 500 -5.15 11.57 7.63
C GLN A 500 -5.35 13.10 7.59
N TRP A 501 -5.44 13.78 8.73
CA TRP A 501 -5.71 15.23 8.79
C TRP A 501 -4.74 16.11 7.98
N GLY A 502 -3.49 15.65 7.78
CA GLY A 502 -2.45 16.37 7.05
C GLY A 502 -2.78 16.70 5.59
N VAL A 503 -3.77 16.05 4.97
CA VAL A 503 -4.14 16.30 3.56
C VAL A 503 -5.22 17.37 3.37
N GLU A 504 -5.89 17.82 4.44
CA GLU A 504 -7.06 18.70 4.33
C GLU A 504 -6.70 20.13 3.94
N LEU A 505 -5.63 20.69 4.52
CA LEU A 505 -5.22 22.07 4.26
C LEU A 505 -4.96 22.31 2.77
N GLY A 506 -4.25 21.39 2.11
CA GLY A 506 -3.98 21.47 0.68
C GLY A 506 -5.26 21.52 -0.17
N LYS A 507 -6.28 20.73 0.19
CA LYS A 507 -7.59 20.73 -0.51
C LYS A 507 -8.34 22.05 -0.32
N VAL A 508 -8.35 22.60 0.90
CA VAL A 508 -8.97 23.90 1.18
C VAL A 508 -8.29 25.00 0.37
N MET A 509 -6.95 25.04 0.39
CA MET A 509 -6.17 26.03 -0.36
C MET A 509 -6.39 25.90 -1.87
N ALA A 510 -6.38 24.67 -2.43
CA ALA A 510 -6.64 24.46 -3.86
C ALA A 510 -8.01 25.01 -4.29
N ASN A 511 -9.06 24.78 -3.49
CA ASN A 511 -10.40 25.32 -3.75
C ASN A 511 -10.45 26.86 -3.65
N GLN A 512 -9.70 27.47 -2.75
CA GLN A 512 -9.59 28.93 -2.65
C GLN A 512 -8.80 29.54 -3.81
N LEU A 513 -7.79 28.84 -4.33
CA LEU A 513 -6.94 29.31 -5.42
C LEU A 513 -7.59 29.12 -6.80
N ALA A 514 -8.38 28.07 -7.01
CA ALA A 514 -8.95 27.77 -8.34
C ALA A 514 -9.77 28.93 -8.96
N PRO A 515 -10.64 29.67 -8.24
CA PRO A 515 -11.29 30.86 -8.75
C PRO A 515 -10.31 31.98 -9.15
N LYS A 516 -9.20 32.14 -8.41
CA LYS A 516 -8.16 33.15 -8.71
C LYS A 516 -7.40 32.82 -10.00
N LEU A 517 -7.34 31.55 -10.40
CA LEU A 517 -6.70 31.10 -11.66
C LEU A 517 -7.60 31.27 -12.89
N THR A 518 -8.92 31.20 -12.70
CA THR A 518 -9.90 31.03 -13.79
C THR A 518 -10.81 32.23 -13.98
N GLY A 519 -11.06 33.03 -12.94
CA GLY A 519 -11.91 34.22 -13.01
C GLY A 519 -11.31 35.35 -13.84
N ASP A 520 -12.18 36.27 -14.30
CA ASP A 520 -11.79 37.43 -15.13
C ASP A 520 -10.80 38.35 -14.42
N THR A 521 -10.92 38.49 -13.10
CA THR A 521 -9.96 39.18 -12.23
C THR A 521 -9.49 38.27 -11.10
N ALA A 522 -8.30 38.55 -10.56
CA ALA A 522 -7.75 37.81 -9.44
C ALA A 522 -7.40 38.77 -8.30
N ASP A 523 -8.17 38.72 -7.21
CA ASP A 523 -7.71 39.29 -5.93
C ASP A 523 -6.65 38.36 -5.33
N LEU A 524 -5.43 38.88 -5.18
CA LEU A 524 -4.26 38.19 -4.67
C LEU A 524 -3.72 38.84 -3.39
N SER A 525 -4.53 39.67 -2.73
CA SER A 525 -4.12 40.38 -1.50
C SER A 525 -4.05 39.47 -0.27
N ASP A 526 -4.71 38.31 -0.33
CA ASP A 526 -4.83 37.29 0.71
C ASP A 526 -3.86 36.11 0.57
N VAL A 527 -3.01 36.12 -0.47
CA VAL A 527 -1.98 35.08 -0.68
C VAL A 527 -0.57 35.67 -0.52
N ASP A 528 0.41 34.84 -0.21
CA ASP A 528 1.79 35.28 -0.07
C ASP A 528 2.39 35.77 -1.40
N SER A 529 3.49 36.52 -1.30
CA SER A 529 4.11 37.17 -2.46
C SER A 529 4.60 36.20 -3.53
N SER A 530 5.01 34.99 -3.14
CA SER A 530 5.45 33.94 -4.07
C SER A 530 4.26 33.38 -4.83
N THR A 531 3.22 32.95 -4.13
CA THR A 531 1.99 32.42 -4.72
C THR A 531 1.34 33.46 -5.64
N ALA A 532 1.27 34.73 -5.22
CA ALA A 532 0.75 35.82 -6.05
C ALA A 532 1.56 35.97 -7.36
N ALA A 533 2.89 35.95 -7.29
CA ALA A 533 3.74 36.07 -8.47
C ALA A 533 3.55 34.89 -9.45
N LEU A 534 3.46 33.67 -8.93
CA LEU A 534 3.21 32.46 -9.73
C LEU A 534 1.83 32.48 -10.38
N ILE A 535 0.79 32.90 -9.67
CA ILE A 535 -0.57 33.02 -10.23
C ILE A 535 -0.60 34.06 -11.35
N ARG A 536 0.02 35.23 -11.16
CA ARG A 536 0.12 36.25 -12.22
C ARG A 536 0.81 35.70 -13.47
N ARG A 537 1.93 34.99 -13.27
CA ARG A 537 2.66 34.35 -14.38
C ARG A 537 1.80 33.32 -15.10
N TYR A 538 1.19 32.39 -14.37
CA TYR A 538 0.29 31.38 -14.92
C TYR A 538 -0.86 32.02 -15.72
N ARG A 539 -1.55 33.02 -15.15
CA ARG A 539 -2.63 33.74 -15.84
C ARG A 539 -2.16 34.37 -17.14
N SER A 540 -1.04 35.09 -17.10
CA SER A 540 -0.42 35.71 -18.27
C SER A 540 -0.09 34.69 -19.37
N GLU A 541 0.53 33.57 -19.02
CA GLU A 541 0.86 32.48 -19.96
C GLU A 541 -0.40 31.79 -20.52
N ARG A 542 -1.53 31.85 -19.80
CA ARG A 542 -2.84 31.36 -20.25
C ARG A 542 -3.68 32.42 -20.97
N GLY A 543 -3.13 33.60 -21.24
CA GLY A 543 -3.84 34.69 -21.91
C GLY A 543 -4.97 35.30 -21.08
N ARG A 544 -4.88 35.20 -19.75
CA ARG A 544 -5.84 35.76 -18.78
C ARG A 544 -5.17 36.97 -18.12
N SER A 545 -5.74 38.16 -18.25
CA SER A 545 -5.23 39.39 -17.62
C SER A 545 -5.50 39.43 -16.13
#